data_AF-A0A415HUR9-F1
#
_entry.id   AF-A0A415HUR9-F1
#
_cell.length_a   1.000
_cell.length_b   1.000
_cell.length_c   1.000
_cell.angle_alpha   90.00
_cell.angle_beta   90.00
_cell.angle_gamma   90.00
#
_symmetry.space_group_name_H-M   'P 1'
#
loop_
_entity.id
_entity.type
_entity.pdbx_description
1 polymer ?
#
loop_
_entity_poly.entity_id
_entity_poly.type
_entity_poly.pdbx_seq_one_letter_code
_entity_poly.pdbx_strand_id
1 'polypeptide(L)'
;MTEETMKKELNVTEVLGRVKDLDNYNKRNLFTGRGYTLYYVTDGDFGCLPETVMHQCLRIFLNQHCVDGSMELPERIATLPNNVKYPMMRHLDYIAGNDSYYCGRDMQEDATLRLLRHVPKDIPINVHNLMEDLNVFFGGAGKGSKSEIEHRWVLMTAGVYRKDKEA
;
A
#
# COMPACT_ATOMS: atom_id res chain seq x y z
N MET A 1 33.36 2.34 10.19
CA MET A 1 32.06 2.98 10.46
C MET A 1 31.18 2.71 9.26
N THR A 2 30.28 1.74 9.37
CA THR A 2 29.27 1.52 8.34
C THR A 2 28.10 2.42 8.68
N GLU A 3 27.84 3.43 7.84
CA GLU A 3 26.53 4.07 7.77
C GLU A 3 25.53 2.97 7.40
N GLU A 4 24.94 2.32 8.41
CA GLU A 4 23.60 1.80 8.24
C GLU A 4 22.74 3.03 7.92
N THR A 5 22.51 3.24 6.63
CA THR A 5 21.64 4.29 6.12
C THR A 5 20.30 4.06 6.81
N MET A 6 19.95 4.93 7.77
CA MET A 6 18.68 4.84 8.49
C MET A 6 17.56 4.86 7.45
N LYS A 7 16.97 3.69 7.18
CA LYS A 7 15.90 3.57 6.20
C LYS A 7 14.75 4.45 6.64
N LYS A 8 14.18 5.20 5.70
CA LYS A 8 13.12 6.17 6.02
C LYS A 8 11.86 5.43 6.46
N GLU A 9 11.43 5.71 7.69
CA GLU A 9 10.16 5.21 8.22
C GLU A 9 9.03 6.15 7.80
N LEU A 10 7.92 5.58 7.35
CA LEU A 10 6.72 6.33 7.02
C LEU A 10 5.77 6.28 8.21
N ASN A 11 5.41 7.44 8.78
CA ASN A 11 4.41 7.52 9.84
C ASN A 11 2.98 7.41 9.28
N VAL A 12 2.60 6.20 8.87
CA VAL A 12 1.28 5.93 8.25
C VAL A 12 0.13 6.33 9.16
N THR A 13 0.26 6.09 10.47
CA THR A 13 -0.75 6.44 11.47
C THR A 13 -1.07 7.93 11.46
N GLU A 14 -0.03 8.77 11.43
CA GLU A 14 -0.20 10.21 11.41
C GLU A 14 -0.75 10.71 10.08
N VAL A 15 -0.26 10.17 8.95
CA VAL A 15 -0.79 10.52 7.62
C VAL A 15 -2.28 10.21 7.51
N LEU A 16 -2.71 8.99 7.87
CA LEU A 16 -4.12 8.61 7.82
C LEU A 16 -4.96 9.39 8.84
N GLY A 17 -4.39 9.71 10.02
CA GLY A 17 -5.01 10.60 11.01
C GLY A 17 -5.32 11.97 10.44
N ARG A 18 -4.33 12.65 9.84
CA ARG A 18 -4.52 13.95 9.19
C ARG A 18 -5.55 13.89 8.08
N VAL A 19 -5.61 12.80 7.30
CA VAL A 19 -6.64 12.62 6.26
C VAL A 19 -8.05 12.49 6.86
N LYS A 20 -8.21 11.84 8.02
CA LYS A 20 -9.50 11.77 8.72
C LYS A 20 -9.96 13.16 9.16
N ASP A 21 -9.04 13.99 9.64
CA ASP A 21 -9.31 15.32 10.20
C ASP A 21 -9.59 16.39 9.13
N LEU A 22 -9.31 16.11 7.85
CA LEU A 22 -9.65 17.00 6.75
C LEU A 22 -11.17 17.25 6.65
N ASP A 23 -11.55 18.47 6.30
CA ASP A 23 -12.91 18.79 5.87
C ASP A 23 -13.25 18.14 4.51
N ASN A 24 -14.54 18.16 4.14
CA ASN A 24 -15.02 17.55 2.90
C ASN A 24 -14.45 18.20 1.62
N TYR A 25 -14.14 19.49 1.65
CA TYR A 25 -13.56 20.20 0.50
C TYR A 25 -12.12 19.71 0.25
N ASN A 26 -11.31 19.63 1.31
CA ASN A 26 -9.95 19.15 1.27
C ASN A 26 -9.87 17.64 0.97
N LYS A 27 -10.79 16.83 1.51
CA LYS A 27 -10.93 15.42 1.12
C LYS A 27 -11.19 15.26 -0.38
N ARG A 28 -12.06 16.10 -0.96
CA ARG A 28 -12.33 16.10 -2.41
C ARG A 28 -11.10 16.53 -3.22
N ASN A 29 -10.39 17.56 -2.80
CA ASN A 29 -9.16 18.00 -3.46
C ASN A 29 -8.10 16.90 -3.47
N LEU A 30 -7.84 16.30 -2.30
CA LEU A 30 -6.95 15.16 -2.14
C LEU A 30 -7.37 14.00 -3.05
N PHE A 31 -8.67 13.65 -3.07
CA PHE A 31 -9.18 12.58 -3.93
C PHE A 31 -8.89 12.82 -5.43
N THR A 32 -9.03 14.06 -5.88
CA THR A 32 -8.80 14.44 -7.29
C THR A 32 -7.32 14.68 -7.64
N GLY A 33 -6.42 14.66 -6.65
CA GLY A 33 -5.00 14.96 -6.86
C GLY A 33 -4.74 16.44 -7.14
N ARG A 34 -5.58 17.33 -6.62
CA ARG A 34 -5.46 18.78 -6.82
C ARG A 34 -4.93 19.47 -5.57
N GLY A 35 -4.06 20.46 -5.79
CA GLY A 35 -3.55 21.34 -4.74
C GLY A 35 -2.50 20.70 -3.83
N TYR A 36 -2.18 21.40 -2.75
CA TYR A 36 -1.11 21.03 -1.81
C TYR A 36 -1.57 20.06 -0.71
N THR A 37 -2.82 19.56 -0.76
CA THR A 37 -3.40 18.73 0.31
C THR A 37 -2.63 17.44 0.53
N LEU A 38 -2.05 16.86 -0.53
CA LEU A 38 -1.20 15.67 -0.41
C LEU A 38 0.04 15.96 0.46
N TYR A 39 0.75 17.05 0.17
CA TYR A 39 1.91 17.47 0.95
C TYR A 39 1.54 17.88 2.38
N TYR A 40 0.34 18.45 2.59
CA TYR A 40 -0.14 18.78 3.93
C TYR A 40 -0.35 17.53 4.80
N VAL A 41 -1.04 16.51 4.27
CA VAL A 41 -1.30 15.29 5.06
C VAL A 41 -0.05 14.45 5.26
N THR A 42 0.91 14.50 4.34
CA THR A 42 2.21 13.84 4.49
C THR A 42 3.24 14.66 5.25
N ASP A 43 2.99 15.96 5.50
CA ASP A 43 3.99 16.92 5.99
C ASP A 43 5.28 16.90 5.14
N GLY A 44 5.12 16.69 3.82
CA GLY A 44 6.21 16.50 2.87
C GLY A 44 6.97 15.18 3.00
N ASP A 45 6.63 14.32 3.96
CA ASP A 45 7.27 13.02 4.16
C ASP A 45 6.47 11.85 3.53
N PHE A 46 6.99 11.33 2.43
CA PHE A 46 6.43 10.18 1.72
C PHE A 46 7.07 8.84 2.12
N GLY A 47 7.99 8.83 3.10
CA GLY A 47 8.88 7.69 3.31
C GLY A 47 9.67 7.39 2.03
N CYS A 48 9.66 6.15 1.61
CA CYS A 48 10.22 5.70 0.34
C CYS A 48 9.17 5.54 -0.77
N LEU A 49 7.88 5.78 -0.49
CA LEU A 49 6.81 5.68 -1.48
C LEU A 49 6.93 6.76 -2.56
N PRO A 50 6.73 6.42 -3.83
CA PRO A 50 6.45 7.43 -4.86
C PRO A 50 5.20 8.23 -4.52
N GLU A 51 5.18 9.52 -4.87
CA GLU A 51 4.05 10.43 -4.61
C GLU A 51 2.75 9.90 -5.22
N THR A 52 2.84 9.33 -6.42
CA THR A 52 1.72 8.72 -7.16
C THR A 52 1.14 7.53 -6.41
N VAL A 53 1.99 6.68 -5.82
CA VAL A 53 1.60 5.49 -5.03
C VAL A 53 0.95 5.94 -3.73
N MET A 54 1.57 6.87 -3.00
CA MET A 54 0.98 7.49 -1.81
C MET A 54 -0.42 8.03 -2.12
N HIS A 55 -0.54 8.81 -3.20
CA HIS A 55 -1.82 9.37 -3.62
C HIS A 55 -2.88 8.29 -3.89
N GLN A 56 -2.53 7.21 -4.59
CA GLN A 56 -3.48 6.11 -4.82
C GLN A 56 -3.88 5.39 -3.52
N CYS A 57 -2.96 5.16 -2.58
CA CYS A 57 -3.31 4.59 -1.27
C CYS A 57 -4.32 5.48 -0.53
N LEU A 58 -4.09 6.79 -0.50
CA LEU A 58 -5.01 7.74 0.13
C LEU A 58 -6.36 7.81 -0.59
N ARG A 59 -6.40 7.65 -1.93
CA ARG A 59 -7.68 7.56 -2.67
C ARG A 59 -8.48 6.32 -2.28
N ILE A 60 -7.82 5.18 -2.05
CA ILE A 60 -8.49 3.96 -1.56
C ILE A 60 -9.06 4.23 -0.17
N PHE A 61 -8.27 4.80 0.73
CA PHE A 61 -8.72 5.14 2.08
C PHE A 61 -9.91 6.11 2.09
N LEU A 62 -9.89 7.12 1.22
CA LEU A 62 -11.01 8.05 1.03
C LEU A 62 -12.27 7.36 0.47
N ASN A 63 -12.13 6.42 -0.46
CA ASN A 63 -13.26 5.61 -0.95
C ASN A 63 -13.88 4.76 0.18
N GLN A 64 -13.07 4.36 1.17
CA GLN A 64 -13.52 3.66 2.38
C GLN A 64 -14.00 4.61 3.48
N HIS A 65 -14.33 5.86 3.15
CA HIS A 65 -14.80 6.88 4.09
C HIS A 65 -13.82 7.15 5.25
N CYS A 66 -12.51 7.07 4.97
CA CYS A 66 -11.44 7.22 5.96
C CYS A 66 -11.49 6.19 7.10
N VAL A 67 -11.97 4.98 6.81
CA VAL A 67 -11.96 3.84 7.72
C VAL A 67 -11.13 2.71 7.10
N ASP A 68 -10.21 2.14 7.86
CA ASP A 68 -9.44 0.98 7.42
C ASP A 68 -10.32 -0.28 7.39
N GLY A 69 -10.09 -1.12 6.38
CA GLY A 69 -10.65 -2.46 6.33
C GLY A 69 -9.92 -3.41 7.28
N SER A 70 -10.59 -4.51 7.63
CA SER A 70 -10.01 -5.55 8.50
C SER A 70 -9.05 -6.49 7.78
N MET A 71 -9.21 -6.67 6.47
CA MET A 71 -8.43 -7.59 5.65
C MET A 71 -7.30 -6.88 4.92
N GLU A 72 -6.16 -7.54 4.81
CA GLU A 72 -5.05 -7.03 3.99
C GLU A 72 -5.33 -7.17 2.50
N LEU A 73 -4.64 -6.40 1.66
CA LEU A 73 -4.86 -6.43 0.22
C LEU A 73 -4.72 -7.83 -0.41
N PRO A 74 -3.66 -8.62 -0.11
CA PRO A 74 -3.51 -9.96 -0.68
C PRO A 74 -4.63 -10.92 -0.26
N GLU A 75 -4.99 -10.90 1.01
CA GLU A 75 -6.11 -11.65 1.57
C GLU A 75 -7.42 -11.26 0.88
N ARG A 76 -7.64 -9.97 0.68
CA ARG A 76 -8.84 -9.50 -0.01
C ARG A 76 -8.90 -9.97 -1.46
N ILE A 77 -7.78 -9.88 -2.19
CA ILE A 77 -7.69 -10.35 -3.58
C ILE A 77 -8.06 -11.83 -3.68
N ALA A 78 -7.67 -12.64 -2.69
CA ALA A 78 -7.99 -14.07 -2.67
C ALA A 78 -9.50 -14.36 -2.68
N THR A 79 -10.31 -13.44 -2.13
CA THR A 79 -11.78 -13.54 -2.04
C THR A 79 -12.53 -13.05 -3.28
N LEU A 80 -11.84 -12.37 -4.22
CA LEU A 80 -12.49 -11.78 -5.40
C LEU A 80 -12.83 -12.83 -6.46
N PRO A 81 -13.83 -12.56 -7.32
CA PRO A 81 -14.12 -13.38 -8.50
C PRO A 81 -12.88 -13.53 -9.41
N ASN A 82 -12.71 -14.71 -10.01
CA ASN A 82 -11.52 -15.07 -10.81
C ASN A 82 -11.15 -14.04 -11.90
N ASN A 83 -12.13 -13.44 -12.56
CA ASN A 83 -11.91 -12.43 -13.61
C ASN A 83 -11.28 -11.12 -13.08
N VAL A 84 -11.45 -10.81 -11.79
CA VAL A 84 -10.84 -9.65 -11.11
C VAL A 84 -9.57 -10.07 -10.37
N LYS A 85 -9.63 -11.22 -9.70
CA LYS A 85 -8.54 -11.81 -8.91
C LYS A 85 -7.27 -12.03 -9.73
N TYR A 86 -7.34 -12.70 -10.88
CA TYR A 86 -6.13 -13.09 -11.62
C TYR A 86 -5.32 -11.90 -12.17
N PRO A 87 -5.92 -10.84 -12.74
CA PRO A 87 -5.18 -9.63 -13.11
C PRO A 87 -4.45 -8.98 -11.91
N MET A 88 -5.11 -8.90 -10.75
CA MET A 88 -4.52 -8.32 -9.55
C MET A 88 -3.39 -9.19 -8.99
N MET A 89 -3.57 -10.52 -8.95
CA MET A 89 -2.53 -11.46 -8.52
C MET A 89 -1.27 -11.33 -9.37
N ARG A 90 -1.39 -11.17 -10.70
CA ARG A 90 -0.22 -10.97 -11.57
C ARG A 90 0.60 -9.73 -11.17
N HIS A 91 -0.06 -8.63 -10.82
CA HIS A 91 0.64 -7.43 -10.36
C HIS A 91 1.24 -7.61 -8.97
N LEU A 92 0.55 -8.32 -8.09
CA LEU A 92 1.04 -8.65 -6.75
C LEU A 92 2.29 -9.54 -6.82
N ASP A 93 2.27 -10.59 -7.63
CA ASP A 93 3.42 -11.47 -7.87
C ASP A 93 4.60 -10.69 -8.47
N TYR A 94 4.33 -9.66 -9.27
CA TYR A 94 5.38 -8.79 -9.81
C TYR A 94 5.98 -7.85 -8.75
N ILE A 95 5.21 -7.45 -7.75
CA ILE A 95 5.69 -6.60 -6.64
C ILE A 95 6.44 -7.47 -5.60
N ALA A 96 5.88 -8.64 -5.28
CA ALA A 96 6.35 -9.53 -4.23
C ALA A 96 7.34 -10.61 -4.68
N GLY A 97 7.40 -10.94 -5.98
CA GLY A 97 8.33 -11.91 -6.54
C GLY A 97 9.60 -11.26 -7.11
N ASN A 98 9.76 -9.95 -6.96
CA ASN A 98 10.84 -9.22 -7.61
C ASN A 98 12.14 -9.25 -6.77
N ASP A 99 12.78 -10.42 -6.79
CA ASP A 99 14.20 -10.60 -6.46
C ASP A 99 15.10 -10.20 -7.64
N SER A 100 14.52 -9.87 -8.80
CA SER A 100 15.27 -9.51 -10.00
C SER A 100 15.92 -8.14 -9.84
N TYR A 101 17.21 -8.18 -9.58
CA TYR A 101 18.23 -7.13 -9.66
C TYR A 101 18.17 -6.23 -10.93
N TYR A 102 17.28 -6.52 -11.89
CA TYR A 102 17.17 -5.89 -13.21
C TYR A 102 15.89 -5.09 -13.46
N CYS A 103 14.93 -5.07 -12.53
CA CYS A 103 13.71 -4.30 -12.67
C CYS A 103 13.82 -2.97 -11.91
N GLY A 104 13.93 -1.86 -12.65
CA GLY A 104 14.07 -0.53 -12.06
C GLY A 104 12.83 -0.10 -11.25
N ARG A 105 13.05 0.87 -10.34
CA ARG A 105 12.01 1.48 -9.49
C ARG A 105 10.75 1.88 -10.25
N ASP A 106 10.90 2.37 -11.48
CA ASP A 106 9.79 2.81 -12.34
C ASP A 106 8.84 1.68 -12.71
N MET A 107 9.35 0.47 -12.96
CA MET A 107 8.50 -0.68 -13.27
C MET A 107 7.75 -1.18 -12.03
N GLN A 108 8.40 -1.12 -10.86
CA GLN A 108 7.76 -1.45 -9.59
C GLN A 108 6.64 -0.44 -9.26
N GLU A 109 6.88 0.85 -9.52
CA GLU A 109 5.86 1.90 -9.41
C GLU A 109 4.68 1.64 -10.36
N ASP A 110 4.92 1.37 -11.65
CA ASP A 110 3.85 1.08 -12.62
C ASP A 110 3.01 -0.15 -12.21
N ALA A 111 3.66 -1.24 -11.80
CA ALA A 111 2.96 -2.43 -11.33
C ALA A 111 2.13 -2.17 -10.08
N THR A 112 2.67 -1.40 -9.12
CA THR A 112 1.97 -0.98 -7.91
C THR A 112 0.75 -0.13 -8.26
N LEU A 113 0.91 0.89 -9.11
CA LEU A 113 -0.20 1.74 -9.54
C LEU A 113 -1.29 0.96 -10.27
N ARG A 114 -0.91 -0.02 -11.11
CA ARG A 114 -1.88 -0.92 -11.75
C ARG A 114 -2.64 -1.74 -10.71
N LEU A 115 -1.96 -2.33 -9.74
CA LEU A 115 -2.61 -3.09 -8.66
C LEU A 115 -3.61 -2.21 -7.90
N LEU A 116 -3.17 -1.04 -7.43
CA LEU A 116 -3.99 -0.12 -6.62
C LEU A 116 -5.22 0.40 -7.38
N ARG A 117 -5.09 0.65 -8.70
CA ARG A 117 -6.22 1.08 -9.53
C ARG A 117 -7.28 0.01 -9.75
N HIS A 118 -6.92 -1.27 -9.61
CA HIS A 118 -7.87 -2.40 -9.74
C HIS A 118 -8.56 -2.74 -8.41
N VAL A 119 -8.16 -2.15 -7.29
CA VAL A 119 -8.83 -2.35 -6.00
C VAL A 119 -10.31 -1.92 -6.11
N PRO A 120 -11.27 -2.82 -5.89
CA PRO A 120 -12.69 -2.48 -5.93
C PRO A 120 -13.04 -1.42 -4.88
N LYS A 121 -13.83 -0.41 -5.27
CA LYS A 121 -14.13 0.75 -4.40
C LYS A 121 -15.06 0.43 -3.23
N ASP A 122 -15.87 -0.60 -3.40
CA ASP A 122 -16.91 -1.07 -2.50
C ASP A 122 -16.40 -2.09 -1.46
N ILE A 123 -15.12 -2.44 -1.53
CA ILE A 123 -14.53 -3.51 -0.75
C ILE A 123 -13.40 -2.94 0.11
N PRO A 124 -13.58 -2.82 1.44
CA PRO A 124 -12.57 -2.24 2.30
C PRO A 124 -11.37 -3.18 2.48
N ILE A 125 -10.19 -2.59 2.41
CA ILE A 125 -8.88 -3.19 2.72
C ILE A 125 -8.17 -2.38 3.82
N ASN A 126 -7.25 -3.03 4.51
CA ASN A 126 -6.36 -2.38 5.47
C ASN A 126 -5.33 -1.53 4.71
N VAL A 127 -5.58 -0.22 4.60
CA VAL A 127 -4.70 0.71 3.88
C VAL A 127 -3.46 1.03 4.70
N HIS A 128 -3.59 1.02 6.03
CA HIS A 128 -2.47 1.20 6.94
C HIS A 128 -1.35 0.17 6.69
N ASN A 129 -1.67 -1.12 6.78
CA ASN A 129 -0.71 -2.21 6.52
C ASN A 129 -0.20 -2.17 5.07
N LEU A 130 -1.06 -1.83 4.10
CA LEU A 130 -0.65 -1.68 2.71
C LEU A 130 0.44 -0.61 2.53
N MET A 131 0.30 0.55 3.19
CA MET A 131 1.29 1.64 3.09
C MET A 131 2.60 1.27 3.79
N GLU A 132 2.55 0.59 4.93
CA GLU A 132 3.75 0.06 5.60
C GLU A 132 4.49 -0.95 4.71
N ASP A 133 3.77 -1.92 4.14
CA ASP A 133 4.34 -2.96 3.29
C ASP A 133 4.97 -2.37 2.03
N LEU A 134 4.26 -1.45 1.36
CA LEU A 134 4.78 -0.76 0.19
C LEU A 134 6.01 0.09 0.54
N ASN A 135 6.06 0.74 1.70
CA ASN A 135 7.24 1.52 2.10
C ASN A 135 8.49 0.63 2.13
N VAL A 136 8.38 -0.59 2.66
CA VAL A 136 9.47 -1.58 2.67
C VAL A 136 9.82 -2.04 1.26
N PHE A 137 8.83 -2.32 0.41
CA PHE A 137 9.06 -2.69 -0.99
C PHE A 137 9.83 -1.62 -1.78
N PHE A 138 9.65 -0.34 -1.46
CA PHE A 138 10.38 0.77 -2.05
C PHE A 138 11.67 1.16 -1.30
N GLY A 139 12.13 0.34 -0.35
CA GLY A 139 13.43 0.49 0.32
C GLY A 139 13.41 1.19 1.69
N GLY A 140 12.22 1.50 2.22
CA GLY A 140 12.02 2.09 3.54
C GLY A 140 12.08 1.08 4.69
N ALA A 141 11.88 1.58 5.91
CA ALA A 141 11.72 0.76 7.10
C ALA A 141 10.25 0.34 7.30
N GLY A 142 10.01 -0.76 8.01
CA GLY A 142 8.67 -1.24 8.35
C GLY A 142 8.69 -2.44 9.31
N LYS A 143 7.51 -2.99 9.62
CA LYS A 143 7.32 -4.07 10.61
C LYS A 143 7.89 -5.44 10.23
N GLY A 144 8.54 -5.55 9.08
CA GLY A 144 9.18 -6.77 8.60
C GLY A 144 10.16 -6.47 7.47
N SER A 145 11.01 -7.44 7.19
CA SER A 145 11.87 -7.44 6.01
C SER A 145 11.03 -7.62 4.73
N LYS A 146 11.59 -7.19 3.59
CA LYS A 146 10.96 -7.40 2.27
C LYS A 146 10.58 -8.87 2.07
N SER A 147 11.50 -9.80 2.33
CA SER A 147 11.26 -11.25 2.19
C SER A 147 10.12 -11.79 3.06
N GLU A 148 9.96 -11.28 4.29
CA GLU A 148 8.85 -11.69 5.18
C GLU A 148 7.50 -11.20 4.65
N ILE A 149 7.45 -9.97 4.15
CA ILE A 149 6.25 -9.38 3.54
C ILE A 149 5.87 -10.15 2.28
N GLU A 150 6.85 -10.45 1.42
CA GLU A 150 6.65 -11.26 0.21
C GLU A 150 6.08 -12.63 0.54
N HIS A 151 6.70 -13.33 1.49
CA HIS A 151 6.23 -14.64 1.93
C HIS A 151 4.80 -14.56 2.48
N ARG A 152 4.50 -13.58 3.34
CA ARG A 152 3.14 -13.36 3.87
C ARG A 152 2.13 -13.12 2.76
N TRP A 153 2.43 -12.22 1.82
CA TRP A 153 1.55 -11.89 0.70
C TRP A 153 1.26 -13.10 -0.19
N VAL A 154 2.27 -13.93 -0.48
CA VAL A 154 2.12 -15.19 -1.24
C VAL A 154 1.25 -16.21 -0.50
N LEU A 155 1.46 -16.39 0.80
CA LEU A 155 0.64 -17.32 1.59
C LEU A 155 -0.84 -16.89 1.64
N MET A 156 -1.11 -15.59 1.72
CA MET A 156 -2.47 -15.04 1.72
C MET A 156 -3.18 -15.25 0.38
N THR A 157 -2.52 -14.97 -0.74
CA THR A 157 -3.13 -15.17 -2.07
C THR A 157 -3.37 -16.64 -2.39
N ALA A 158 -2.52 -17.53 -1.88
CA ALA A 158 -2.69 -18.99 -1.96
C ALA A 158 -3.82 -19.52 -1.05
N GLY A 159 -4.37 -18.70 -0.15
CA GLY A 159 -5.40 -19.11 0.81
C GLY A 159 -4.87 -20.03 1.93
N VAL A 160 -3.55 -20.04 2.15
CA VAL A 160 -2.87 -20.90 3.12
C VAL A 160 -2.54 -20.14 4.42
N TYR A 161 -2.50 -18.80 4.37
CA TYR A 161 -2.30 -17.96 5.54
C TYR A 161 -3.56 -17.91 6.42
N ARG A 162 -3.41 -18.24 7.71
CA ARG A 162 -4.45 -18.04 8.75
C ARG A 162 -3.85 -17.23 9.88
N LYS A 163 -4.27 -15.97 10.00
CA LYS A 163 -3.85 -15.04 11.06
C LYS A 163 -4.22 -15.56 12.46
N ASP A 164 -5.25 -16.39 12.54
CA ASP A 164 -5.81 -17.00 13.76
C ASP A 164 -4.87 -17.98 14.48
N LYS A 165 -3.68 -18.29 13.92
CA LYS A 165 -2.70 -19.22 14.50
C LYS A 165 -1.46 -18.54 15.10
N GLU A 166 -1.39 -17.21 15.08
CA GLU A 166 -0.28 -16.44 15.66
C GLU A 166 -0.57 -15.98 17.12
N ALA A 167 -1.51 -16.61 17.81
CA ALA A 167 -1.89 -16.32 19.21
C ALA A 167 -1.08 -17.16 20.23
#